data_AF-A0A535MNV2-F1
#
_entry.id   AF-A0A535MNV2-F1
#
_cell.length_a   1.000
_cell.length_b   1.000
_cell.length_c   1.000
_cell.angle_alpha   90.00
_cell.angle_beta   90.00
_cell.angle_gamma   90.00
#
_symmetry.space_group_name_H-M   'P 1'
#
loop_
_entity.id
_entity.type
_entity.pdbx_description
1 polymer ?
#
loop_
_entity_poly.entity_id
_entity_poly.type
_entity_poly.pdbx_seq_one_letter_code
_entity_poly.pdbx_strand_id
1 'polypeptide(L)'
;MALPTETIPATHARAVQQAGELIAGVRPDQLGAPTPCAQWTVRDVINHVVAVTHGFSRVAAGEKLDRQRDVPDLLGDDPAGAYTRAAAETSAAFAAPGALERSWTLFFGDVPGAVVQGIHAVDLSAHAWDIARATGQMDRLDPDLGVAVLEIARGIVRPDFRNEAGDPFRPEVAVAGDAPGFDRLAGYLGRQP
;
A
#
# COMPACT_ATOMS: atom_id res chain seq x y z
N MET A 1 27.54 2.12 -10.10
CA MET A 1 26.71 1.17 -10.85
C MET A 1 25.27 1.55 -10.55
N ALA A 2 24.55 2.15 -11.49
CA ALA A 2 23.12 2.43 -11.28
C ALA A 2 22.43 1.07 -11.13
N LEU A 3 21.75 0.85 -10.01
CA LEU A 3 20.85 -0.30 -9.88
C LEU A 3 19.90 -0.26 -11.09
N PRO A 4 19.63 -1.39 -11.78
CA PRO A 4 18.60 -1.39 -12.80
C PRO A 4 17.31 -0.84 -12.19
N THR A 5 16.69 0.14 -12.83
CA THR A 5 15.38 0.67 -12.40
C THR A 5 14.41 -0.50 -12.40
N GLU A 6 14.05 -0.97 -11.21
CA GLU A 6 13.13 -2.08 -11.04
C GLU A 6 11.79 -1.73 -11.69
N THR A 7 11.19 -2.70 -12.38
CA THR A 7 9.92 -2.48 -13.06
C THR A 7 8.78 -2.47 -12.04
N ILE A 8 7.69 -1.73 -12.33
CA ILE A 8 6.50 -1.70 -11.47
C ILE A 8 6.00 -3.11 -11.10
N PRO A 9 5.93 -4.09 -12.03
CA PRO A 9 5.52 -5.46 -11.67
C PRO A 9 6.45 -6.14 -10.65
N ALA A 10 7.77 -5.96 -10.76
CA ALA A 10 8.72 -6.55 -9.82
C ALA A 10 8.64 -5.90 -8.44
N THR A 11 8.61 -4.56 -8.39
CA THR A 11 8.42 -3.81 -7.14
C THR A 11 7.08 -4.14 -6.48
N HIS A 12 6.01 -4.26 -7.26
CA HIS A 12 4.67 -4.62 -6.77
C HIS A 12 4.65 -6.02 -6.15
N ALA A 13 5.25 -7.02 -6.80
CA ALA A 13 5.33 -8.37 -6.25
C ALA A 13 6.06 -8.41 -4.89
N ARG A 14 7.17 -7.66 -4.75
CA ARG A 14 7.88 -7.50 -3.47
C ARG A 14 7.04 -6.80 -2.41
N ALA A 15 6.30 -5.75 -2.78
CA ALA A 15 5.40 -5.05 -1.86
C ALA A 15 4.26 -5.95 -1.36
N VAL A 16 3.67 -6.77 -2.24
CA VAL A 16 2.65 -7.77 -1.87
C VAL A 16 3.22 -8.79 -0.89
N GLN A 17 4.40 -9.33 -1.17
CA GLN A 17 5.05 -10.29 -0.27
C GLN A 17 5.34 -9.69 1.10
N GLN A 18 6.00 -8.52 1.14
CA GLN A 18 6.42 -7.90 2.40
C GLN A 18 5.24 -7.50 3.28
N ALA A 19 4.15 -6.97 2.69
CA ALA A 19 2.94 -6.67 3.44
C ALA A 19 2.35 -7.94 4.09
N GLY A 20 2.29 -9.04 3.35
CA GLY A 20 1.83 -10.33 3.89
C GLY A 20 2.70 -10.85 5.04
N GLU A 21 4.02 -10.76 4.91
CA GLU A 21 4.97 -11.17 5.95
C GLU A 21 4.85 -10.35 7.24
N LEU A 22 4.60 -9.04 7.12
CA LEU A 22 4.37 -8.16 8.26
C LEU A 22 3.03 -8.42 8.94
N ILE A 23 1.95 -8.57 8.16
CA ILE A 23 0.61 -8.89 8.68
C ILE A 23 0.64 -10.22 9.43
N ALA A 24 1.32 -11.25 8.88
CA ALA A 24 1.49 -12.53 9.55
C ALA A 24 2.33 -12.46 10.84
N GLY A 25 3.16 -11.42 10.99
CA GLY A 25 3.95 -11.17 12.20
C GLY A 25 3.22 -10.39 13.29
N VAL A 26 2.02 -9.86 13.01
CA VAL A 26 1.24 -9.11 14.01
C VAL A 26 0.67 -10.07 15.04
N ARG A 27 1.00 -9.85 16.32
CA ARG A 27 0.44 -10.62 17.41
C ARG A 27 -0.98 -10.14 17.77
N PRO A 28 -1.85 -11.02 18.31
CA PRO A 28 -3.21 -10.63 18.69
C PRO A 28 -3.30 -9.44 19.64
N ASP A 29 -2.36 -9.31 20.59
CA ASP A 29 -2.30 -8.19 21.55
C ASP A 29 -1.94 -6.84 20.90
N GLN A 30 -1.41 -6.85 19.67
CA GLN A 30 -1.01 -5.65 18.94
C GLN A 30 -2.12 -5.10 18.04
N LEU A 31 -3.17 -5.87 17.76
CA LEU A 31 -4.23 -5.46 16.83
C LEU A 31 -4.93 -4.16 17.23
N GLY A 32 -5.04 -3.89 18.53
CA GLY A 32 -5.63 -2.65 19.06
C GLY A 32 -4.64 -1.48 19.21
N ALA A 33 -3.37 -1.65 18.86
CA ALA A 33 -2.37 -0.59 19.03
C ALA A 33 -2.61 0.58 18.07
N PRO A 34 -2.34 1.83 18.49
CA PRO A 34 -2.46 2.99 17.61
C PRO A 34 -1.40 2.96 16.50
N THR A 35 -1.71 3.56 15.36
CA THR A 35 -0.81 3.64 14.20
C THR A 35 -0.52 5.11 13.81
N PRO A 36 0.49 5.35 12.96
CA PRO A 36 0.71 6.68 12.36
C PRO A 36 -0.45 7.18 11.48
N CYS A 37 -1.29 6.27 10.95
CA CYS A 37 -2.59 6.61 10.38
C CYS A 37 -3.52 7.03 11.51
N ALA A 38 -3.68 8.34 11.69
CA ALA A 38 -4.48 8.89 12.78
C ALA A 38 -5.86 8.24 12.84
N GLN A 39 -6.28 7.89 14.07
CA GLN A 39 -7.55 7.22 14.37
C GLN A 39 -7.67 5.75 13.94
N TRP A 40 -6.64 5.16 13.34
CA TRP A 40 -6.64 3.75 12.96
C TRP A 40 -5.76 2.92 13.89
N THR A 41 -6.33 1.82 14.37
CA THR A 41 -5.59 0.74 15.01
C THR A 41 -4.84 -0.10 13.99
N VAL A 42 -3.95 -0.98 14.44
CA VAL A 42 -3.31 -1.97 13.55
C VAL A 42 -4.35 -2.81 12.81
N ARG A 43 -5.43 -3.22 13.47
CA ARG A 43 -6.53 -3.96 12.83
C ARG A 43 -7.19 -3.14 11.72
N ASP A 44 -7.43 -1.85 11.95
CA ASP A 44 -8.06 -0.98 10.95
C ASP A 44 -7.17 -0.82 9.71
N VAL A 45 -5.84 -0.65 9.90
CA VAL A 45 -4.88 -0.60 8.79
C VAL A 45 -4.89 -1.91 8.00
N ILE A 46 -4.87 -3.07 8.68
CA ILE A 46 -4.91 -4.37 7.99
C ILE A 46 -6.23 -4.52 7.24
N ASN A 47 -7.36 -4.12 7.83
CA ASN A 47 -8.67 -4.21 7.21
C ASN A 47 -8.74 -3.34 5.94
N HIS A 48 -8.23 -2.11 6.00
CA HIS A 48 -8.09 -1.23 4.85
C HIS A 48 -7.25 -1.87 3.74
N VAL A 49 -6.07 -2.41 4.07
CA VAL A 49 -5.18 -3.06 3.10
C VAL A 49 -5.88 -4.24 2.41
N VAL A 50 -6.60 -5.08 3.16
CA VAL A 50 -7.39 -6.18 2.60
C VAL A 50 -8.48 -5.66 1.67
N ALA A 51 -9.19 -4.62 2.09
CA ALA A 51 -10.32 -4.07 1.35
C ALA A 51 -9.93 -3.35 0.06
N VAL A 52 -8.83 -2.57 0.08
CA VAL A 52 -8.24 -1.96 -1.12
C VAL A 52 -7.71 -3.04 -2.05
N THR A 53 -7.01 -4.04 -1.51
CA THR A 53 -6.47 -5.14 -2.32
C THR A 53 -7.60 -5.88 -3.03
N HIS A 54 -8.64 -6.33 -2.34
CA HIS A 54 -9.83 -6.92 -2.98
C HIS A 54 -10.55 -5.94 -3.92
N GLY A 55 -10.56 -4.63 -3.60
CA GLY A 55 -11.14 -3.61 -4.46
C GLY A 55 -10.54 -3.65 -5.87
N PHE A 56 -9.22 -3.81 -6.00
CA PHE A 56 -8.57 -3.90 -7.30
C PHE A 56 -8.96 -5.16 -8.08
N SER A 57 -9.08 -6.33 -7.45
CA SER A 57 -9.56 -7.54 -8.17
C SER A 57 -10.99 -7.35 -8.69
N ARG A 58 -11.86 -6.66 -7.94
CA ARG A 58 -13.23 -6.32 -8.38
C ARG A 58 -13.26 -5.34 -9.55
N VAL A 59 -12.42 -4.30 -9.52
CA VAL A 59 -12.29 -3.38 -10.67
C VAL A 59 -11.83 -4.13 -11.91
N ALA A 60 -10.90 -5.07 -11.75
CA ALA A 60 -10.45 -5.93 -12.83
C ALA A 60 -11.57 -6.79 -13.44
N ALA A 61 -12.58 -7.14 -12.65
CA ALA A 61 -13.77 -7.86 -13.04
C ALA A 61 -14.88 -6.95 -13.62
N GLY A 62 -14.62 -5.64 -13.76
CA GLY A 62 -15.55 -4.67 -14.34
C GLY A 62 -16.51 -4.04 -13.32
N GLU A 63 -16.28 -4.26 -12.03
CA GLU A 63 -17.07 -3.61 -10.98
C GLU A 63 -16.58 -2.17 -10.72
N LYS A 64 -17.48 -1.31 -10.26
CA LYS A 64 -17.11 0.03 -9.81
C LYS A 64 -16.60 -0.03 -8.37
N LEU A 65 -15.43 0.55 -8.13
CA LEU A 65 -14.91 0.77 -6.79
C LEU A 65 -15.15 2.22 -6.38
N ASP A 66 -16.17 2.41 -5.54
CA ASP A 66 -16.34 3.67 -4.84
C ASP A 66 -15.22 3.88 -3.83
N ARG A 67 -15.01 5.14 -3.46
CA ARG A 67 -14.07 5.48 -2.40
C ARG A 67 -14.45 4.74 -1.12
N GLN A 68 -13.54 3.90 -0.62
CA GLN A 68 -13.80 3.10 0.57
C GLN A 68 -13.92 3.99 1.80
N ARG A 69 -15.16 4.23 2.22
CA ARG A 69 -15.54 4.85 3.49
C ARG A 69 -16.40 3.82 4.21
N ASP A 70 -16.14 3.62 5.50
CA ASP A 70 -16.87 2.67 6.36
C ASP A 70 -16.80 1.22 5.86
N VAL A 71 -15.58 0.71 5.67
CA VAL A 71 -15.33 -0.68 5.27
C VAL A 71 -15.78 -1.63 6.39
N PRO A 72 -16.59 -2.67 6.10
CA PRO A 72 -16.93 -3.68 7.10
C PRO A 72 -15.67 -4.44 7.55
N ASP A 73 -15.76 -5.16 8.67
CA ASP A 73 -14.67 -6.06 9.07
C ASP A 73 -14.56 -7.25 8.08
N LEU A 74 -13.47 -7.29 7.32
CA LEU A 74 -13.14 -8.33 6.35
C LEU A 74 -12.15 -9.36 6.93
N LEU A 75 -11.62 -9.12 8.13
CA LEU A 75 -10.53 -9.91 8.69
C LEU A 75 -11.04 -11.12 9.46
N GLY A 76 -12.14 -10.95 10.20
CA GLY A 76 -12.58 -11.94 11.18
C GLY A 76 -11.46 -12.30 12.16
N ASP A 77 -11.32 -13.59 12.44
CA ASP A 77 -10.30 -14.11 13.37
C ASP A 77 -8.94 -14.43 12.70
N ASP A 78 -8.83 -14.28 11.37
CA ASP A 78 -7.62 -14.59 10.60
C ASP A 78 -7.23 -13.45 9.63
N PRO A 79 -6.65 -12.35 10.15
CA PRO A 79 -6.22 -11.22 9.33
C PRO A 79 -5.21 -11.61 8.25
N ALA A 80 -4.29 -12.54 8.55
CA ALA A 80 -3.25 -12.97 7.62
C ALA A 80 -3.85 -13.75 6.45
N GLY A 81 -4.73 -14.73 6.72
CA GLY A 81 -5.40 -15.46 5.66
C GLY A 81 -6.36 -14.59 4.85
N ALA A 82 -7.01 -13.60 5.46
CA ALA A 82 -7.81 -12.61 4.73
C ALA A 82 -6.94 -11.85 3.72
N TYR A 83 -5.77 -11.37 4.13
CA TYR A 83 -4.81 -10.74 3.23
C TYR A 83 -4.31 -11.68 2.13
N THR A 84 -3.91 -12.91 2.48
CA THR A 84 -3.41 -13.88 1.50
C THR A 84 -4.42 -14.14 0.38
N ARG A 85 -5.72 -14.27 0.71
CA ARG A 85 -6.78 -14.46 -0.30
C ARG A 85 -6.91 -13.23 -1.20
N ALA A 86 -7.01 -12.04 -0.62
CA ALA A 86 -7.09 -10.79 -1.37
C ALA A 86 -5.89 -10.61 -2.31
N ALA A 87 -4.68 -10.82 -1.80
CA ALA A 87 -3.43 -10.69 -2.55
C ALA A 87 -3.36 -11.67 -3.73
N ALA A 88 -3.79 -12.92 -3.54
CA ALA A 88 -3.82 -13.92 -4.60
C ALA A 88 -4.79 -13.53 -5.73
N GLU A 89 -6.01 -13.11 -5.39
CA GLU A 89 -7.01 -12.66 -6.37
C GLU A 89 -6.52 -11.46 -7.18
N THR A 90 -5.96 -10.46 -6.51
CA THR A 90 -5.49 -9.22 -7.15
C THR A 90 -4.24 -9.45 -7.98
N SER A 91 -3.33 -10.30 -7.52
CA SER A 91 -2.15 -10.69 -8.32
C SER A 91 -2.56 -11.44 -9.59
N ALA A 92 -3.55 -12.34 -9.50
CA ALA A 92 -4.10 -13.02 -10.67
C ALA A 92 -4.77 -12.04 -11.65
N ALA A 93 -5.47 -11.03 -11.14
CA ALA A 93 -6.09 -9.98 -11.94
C ALA A 93 -5.06 -9.15 -12.73
N PHE A 94 -3.93 -8.78 -12.10
CA PHE A 94 -2.83 -8.08 -12.78
C PHE A 94 -2.05 -8.97 -13.75
N ALA A 95 -2.00 -10.28 -13.52
CA ALA A 95 -1.32 -11.24 -14.39
C ALA A 95 -2.13 -11.63 -15.63
N ALA A 96 -3.42 -11.25 -15.71
CA ALA A 96 -4.25 -11.57 -16.87
C ALA A 96 -3.71 -10.91 -18.16
N PRO A 97 -3.83 -11.55 -19.34
CA PRO A 97 -3.35 -10.97 -20.60
C PRO A 97 -3.95 -9.59 -20.87
N GLY A 98 -3.09 -8.60 -21.16
CA GLY A 98 -3.51 -7.22 -21.45
C GLY A 98 -3.96 -6.41 -20.23
N ALA A 99 -3.83 -6.95 -19.01
CA ALA A 99 -4.34 -6.31 -17.80
C ALA A 99 -3.65 -4.99 -17.48
N LEU A 100 -2.36 -4.85 -17.80
CA LEU A 100 -1.58 -3.65 -17.50
C LEU A 100 -1.82 -2.54 -18.54
N GLU A 101 -2.19 -2.90 -19.76
CA GLU A 101 -2.44 -1.98 -20.88
C GLU A 101 -3.87 -1.47 -20.91
N ARG A 102 -4.85 -2.30 -20.51
CA ARG A 102 -6.26 -1.91 -20.51
C ARG A 102 -6.54 -0.82 -19.48
N SER A 103 -7.62 -0.07 -19.72
CA SER A 103 -8.12 0.95 -18.80
C SER A 103 -8.85 0.30 -17.62
N TRP A 104 -8.61 0.80 -16.42
CA TRP A 104 -9.28 0.44 -15.17
C TRP A 104 -9.92 1.70 -14.58
N THR A 105 -11.20 1.62 -14.24
CA THR A 105 -11.97 2.76 -13.69
C THR A 105 -11.83 2.80 -12.17
N LEU A 106 -11.16 3.83 -11.66
CA LEU A 106 -11.07 4.13 -10.24
C LEU A 106 -11.95 5.34 -9.88
N PHE A 107 -12.12 5.62 -8.59
CA PHE A 107 -12.97 6.73 -8.11
C PHE A 107 -12.56 8.12 -8.63
N PHE A 108 -11.32 8.29 -9.09
CA PHE A 108 -10.79 9.53 -9.66
C PHE A 108 -10.66 9.50 -11.19
N GLY A 109 -11.09 8.42 -11.85
CA GLY A 109 -11.10 8.28 -13.31
C GLY A 109 -10.44 7.02 -13.84
N ASP A 110 -10.35 6.97 -15.15
CA ASP A 110 -9.81 5.85 -15.93
C ASP A 110 -8.29 5.96 -16.06
N VAL A 111 -7.57 4.89 -15.70
CA VAL A 111 -6.10 4.81 -15.81
C VAL A 111 -5.65 3.44 -16.32
N PRO A 112 -4.48 3.33 -16.98
CA PRO A 112 -3.93 2.03 -17.38
C PRO A 112 -3.67 1.14 -16.16
N GLY A 113 -3.86 -0.18 -16.31
CA GLY A 113 -3.62 -1.15 -15.23
C GLY A 113 -2.21 -1.08 -14.63
N ALA A 114 -1.19 -0.72 -15.41
CA ALA A 114 0.17 -0.48 -14.91
C ALA A 114 0.22 0.64 -13.86
N VAL A 115 -0.59 1.69 -14.02
CA VAL A 115 -0.70 2.78 -13.04
C VAL A 115 -1.41 2.28 -11.79
N VAL A 116 -2.47 1.48 -11.94
CA VAL A 116 -3.18 0.86 -10.80
C VAL A 116 -2.24 -0.04 -10.00
N GLN A 117 -1.40 -0.83 -10.67
CA GLN A 117 -0.40 -1.68 -10.00
C GLN A 117 0.63 -0.85 -9.22
N GLY A 118 1.08 0.27 -9.78
CA GLY A 118 1.94 1.22 -9.08
C GLY A 118 1.27 1.85 -7.85
N ILE A 119 0.01 2.25 -7.97
CA ILE A 119 -0.80 2.76 -6.85
C ILE A 119 -0.91 1.71 -5.74
N HIS A 120 -1.19 0.46 -6.10
CA HIS A 120 -1.30 -0.63 -5.13
C HIS A 120 0.03 -0.90 -4.42
N ALA A 121 1.17 -0.85 -5.14
CA ALA A 121 2.49 -0.98 -4.53
C ALA A 121 2.77 0.14 -3.51
N VAL A 122 2.38 1.37 -3.81
CA VAL A 122 2.51 2.52 -2.90
C VAL A 122 1.64 2.36 -1.67
N ASP A 123 0.36 2.00 -1.83
CA ASP A 123 -0.59 1.76 -0.73
C ASP A 123 -0.08 0.66 0.22
N LEU A 124 0.29 -0.51 -0.33
CA LEU A 124 0.83 -1.63 0.45
C LEU A 124 2.08 -1.24 1.23
N SER A 125 3.01 -0.52 0.61
CA SER A 125 4.27 -0.14 1.24
C SER A 125 4.09 0.92 2.32
N ALA A 126 3.19 1.88 2.09
CA ALA A 126 2.85 2.89 3.08
C ALA A 126 2.28 2.24 4.35
N HIS A 127 1.36 1.29 4.18
CA HIS A 127 0.72 0.60 5.31
C HIS A 127 1.58 -0.50 5.92
N ALA A 128 2.49 -1.11 5.15
CA ALA A 128 3.55 -1.95 5.69
C ALA A 128 4.41 -1.16 6.69
N TRP A 129 4.77 0.08 6.37
CA TRP A 129 5.48 0.96 7.31
C TRP A 129 4.64 1.29 8.54
N ASP A 130 3.36 1.63 8.38
CA ASP A 130 2.46 1.93 9.51
C ASP A 130 2.35 0.73 10.49
N ILE A 131 2.18 -0.48 9.95
CA ILE A 131 2.12 -1.73 10.72
C ILE A 131 3.47 -1.99 11.39
N ALA A 132 4.58 -1.92 10.65
CA ALA A 132 5.91 -2.18 11.18
C ALA A 132 6.27 -1.23 12.32
N ARG A 133 5.94 0.05 12.18
CA ARG A 133 6.14 1.07 13.21
C ARG A 133 5.33 0.79 14.47
N ALA A 134 4.04 0.47 14.32
CA ALA A 134 3.14 0.20 15.45
C ALA A 134 3.43 -1.13 16.17
N THR A 135 4.00 -2.10 15.46
CA THR A 135 4.22 -3.46 15.99
C THR A 135 5.68 -3.78 16.33
N GLY A 136 6.60 -2.83 16.10
CA GLY A 136 8.02 -3.00 16.37
C GLY A 136 8.76 -3.90 15.37
N GLN A 137 8.27 -3.99 14.13
CA GLN A 137 8.80 -4.84 13.06
C GLN A 137 9.56 -4.05 11.98
N MET A 138 10.09 -2.86 12.31
CA MET A 138 10.78 -1.99 11.36
C MET A 138 12.02 -2.64 10.74
N ASP A 139 12.65 -3.56 11.43
CA ASP A 139 13.79 -4.38 10.98
C ASP A 139 13.43 -5.40 9.89
N ARG A 140 12.13 -5.68 9.71
CA ARG A 140 11.62 -6.58 8.66
C ARG A 140 11.33 -5.85 7.33
N LEU A 141 11.47 -4.53 7.29
CA LEU A 141 11.28 -3.76 6.06
C LEU A 141 12.54 -3.80 5.20
N ASP A 142 12.40 -4.21 3.94
CA ASP A 142 13.45 -4.19 2.94
C ASP A 142 13.79 -2.73 2.56
N PRO A 143 14.99 -2.22 2.87
CA PRO A 143 15.33 -0.83 2.60
C PRO A 143 15.33 -0.50 1.10
N ASP A 144 15.68 -1.46 0.23
CA ASP A 144 15.74 -1.24 -1.22
C ASP A 144 14.34 -1.17 -1.82
N LEU A 145 13.38 -1.93 -1.28
CA LEU A 145 11.98 -1.84 -1.68
C LEU A 145 11.41 -0.45 -1.38
N GLY A 146 11.71 0.11 -0.20
CA GLY A 146 11.26 1.46 0.16
C GLY A 146 11.77 2.52 -0.82
N VAL A 147 13.00 2.40 -1.30
CA VAL A 147 13.57 3.28 -2.33
C VAL A 147 12.86 3.11 -3.67
N ALA A 148 12.63 1.87 -4.13
CA ALA A 148 11.96 1.61 -5.40
C ALA A 148 10.53 2.15 -5.41
N VAL A 149 9.78 1.96 -4.32
CA VAL A 149 8.40 2.44 -4.19
C VAL A 149 8.34 3.96 -4.05
N LEU A 150 9.33 4.62 -3.44
CA LEU A 150 9.43 6.08 -3.43
C LEU A 150 9.51 6.67 -4.83
N GLU A 151 10.26 6.05 -5.74
CA GLU A 151 10.34 6.52 -7.13
C GLU A 151 9.00 6.34 -7.87
N ILE A 152 8.28 5.24 -7.62
CA ILE A 152 6.91 5.05 -8.13
C ILE A 152 5.97 6.12 -7.55
N ALA A 153 6.02 6.35 -6.23
CA ALA A 153 5.19 7.33 -5.54
C ALA A 153 5.39 8.74 -6.11
N ARG A 154 6.63 9.12 -6.46
CA ARG A 154 6.93 10.40 -7.10
C ARG A 154 6.29 10.61 -8.47
N GLY A 155 6.07 9.52 -9.21
CA GLY A 155 5.34 9.57 -10.48
C GLY A 155 3.82 9.69 -10.34
N ILE A 156 3.27 9.33 -9.16
CA ILE A 156 1.83 9.20 -8.93
C ILE A 156 1.31 10.35 -8.05
N VAL A 157 1.96 10.60 -6.92
CA VAL A 157 1.51 11.54 -5.86
C VAL A 157 2.01 12.95 -6.17
N ARG A 158 1.27 13.63 -7.03
CA ARG A 158 1.52 15.03 -7.38
C ARG A 158 1.06 16.01 -6.29
N PRO A 159 1.55 17.28 -6.30
CA PRO A 159 1.18 18.29 -5.30
C PRO A 159 -0.34 18.52 -5.14
N ASP A 160 -1.13 18.33 -6.20
CA ASP A 160 -2.59 18.44 -6.21
C ASP A 160 -3.31 17.39 -5.34
N PHE A 161 -2.64 16.30 -4.98
CA PHE A 161 -3.18 15.26 -4.09
C PHE A 161 -2.89 15.52 -2.60
N ARG A 162 -2.30 16.68 -2.26
CA ARG A 162 -1.84 16.98 -0.90
C ARG A 162 -2.68 18.08 -0.27
N ASN A 163 -3.10 17.88 0.98
CA ASN A 163 -3.75 18.90 1.80
C ASN A 163 -3.56 18.64 3.29
N GLU A 164 -3.76 19.66 4.12
CA GLU A 164 -3.63 19.57 5.58
C GLU A 164 -4.55 18.53 6.23
N ALA A 165 -5.72 18.27 5.62
CA ALA A 165 -6.66 17.27 6.11
C ALA A 165 -6.17 15.82 5.90
N GLY A 166 -5.19 15.60 5.02
CA GLY A 166 -4.67 14.27 4.71
C GLY A 166 -5.58 13.46 3.80
N ASP A 167 -6.31 14.12 2.90
CA ASP A 167 -7.23 13.45 1.98
C ASP A 167 -6.85 13.66 0.49
N PRO A 168 -6.08 12.76 -0.15
CA PRO A 168 -5.55 11.50 0.37
C PRO A 168 -4.19 11.59 1.08
N PHE A 169 -3.42 12.67 0.88
CA PHE A 169 -2.08 12.80 1.48
C PHE A 169 -1.91 14.13 2.21
N ARG A 170 -1.14 14.11 3.30
CA ARG A 170 -0.64 15.33 3.94
C ARG A 170 0.54 15.92 3.14
N PRO A 171 0.94 17.17 3.43
CA PRO A 171 2.19 17.73 2.92
C PRO A 171 3.38 16.81 3.25
N GLU A 172 4.38 16.82 2.38
CA GLU A 172 5.61 16.06 2.57
C GLU A 172 6.33 16.50 3.85
N VAL A 173 6.83 15.54 4.62
CA VAL A 173 7.68 15.78 5.77
C VAL A 173 9.13 15.58 5.34
N ALA A 174 9.98 16.57 5.64
CA ALA A 174 11.40 16.49 5.34
C ALA A 174 12.06 15.37 6.15
N VAL A 175 12.73 14.45 5.46
CA VAL A 175 13.49 13.34 6.03
C VAL A 175 14.92 13.43 5.52
N ALA A 176 15.90 13.08 6.36
CA ALA A 176 17.30 13.07 5.96
C ALA A 176 17.53 12.17 4.74
N GLY A 177 18.41 12.59 3.82
CA GLY A 177 18.63 11.88 2.55
C GLY A 177 19.25 10.49 2.70
N ASP A 178 19.92 10.24 3.83
CA ASP A 178 20.55 8.99 4.24
C ASP A 178 19.66 8.14 5.17
N ALA A 179 18.44 8.58 5.47
CA ALA A 179 17.48 7.78 6.21
C ALA A 179 17.05 6.52 5.43
N PRO A 180 16.60 5.46 6.11
CA PRO A 180 16.08 4.25 5.48
C PRO A 180 15.02 4.56 4.41
N GLY A 181 15.00 3.76 3.33
CA GLY A 181 14.13 4.00 2.17
C GLY A 181 12.65 4.13 2.54
N PHE A 182 12.20 3.30 3.49
CA PHE A 182 10.83 3.33 3.99
C PHE A 182 10.48 4.58 4.80
N ASP A 183 11.43 5.15 5.58
CA ASP A 183 11.19 6.40 6.30
C ASP A 183 11.10 7.58 5.32
N ARG A 184 11.93 7.56 4.27
CA ARG A 184 11.85 8.55 3.18
C ARG A 184 10.54 8.44 2.41
N LEU A 185 10.07 7.23 2.12
CA LEU A 185 8.74 6.98 1.55
C LEU A 185 7.63 7.51 2.47
N ALA A 186 7.68 7.19 3.76
CA ALA A 186 6.70 7.62 4.75
C ALA A 186 6.63 9.16 4.82
N GLY A 187 7.77 9.83 4.91
CA GLY A 187 7.85 11.30 4.88
C GLY A 187 7.29 11.90 3.58
N TYR A 188 7.61 11.31 2.43
CA TYR A 188 7.04 11.71 1.14
C TYR A 188 5.52 11.55 1.08
N LEU A 189 4.96 10.58 1.79
CA LEU A 189 3.50 10.37 1.89
C LEU A 189 2.86 11.15 3.04
N GLY A 190 3.62 12.05 3.70
CA GLY A 190 3.13 12.97 4.73
C GLY A 190 3.02 12.37 6.14
N ARG A 191 3.68 11.24 6.39
CA ARG A 191 3.85 10.66 7.73
C ARG A 191 5.04 11.30 8.46
N GLN A 192 5.14 11.08 9.76
CA GLN A 192 6.25 11.56 10.61
C GLN A 192 7.09 10.35 11.08
N PRO A 193 8.23 10.06 10.45
CA PRO A 193 9.11 8.96 10.85
C PRO A 193 9.77 9.11 12.22
#